data_AF-W2LDR1-F1
#
_entry.id   AF-W2LDR1-F1
#
_cell.length_a   1.000
_cell.length_b   1.000
_cell.length_c   1.000
_cell.angle_alpha   90.00
_cell.angle_beta   90.00
_cell.angle_gamma   90.00
#
_symmetry.space_group_name_H-M   'P 1'
#
loop_
_entity.id
_entity.type
_entity.pdbx_description
1 polymer ?
#
loop_
_entity_poly.entity_id
_entity_poly.type
_entity_poly.pdbx_seq_one_letter_code
_entity_poly.pdbx_strand_id
1 'polypeptide(L)' 'MEEQHYTDVLAALTTVQARVVGKRLNVRFVMGDADKAQFNGVKNVFGGGAEYTYLMSFYPVVAKVRLA' A
#
# COMPACT_ATOMS: atom_id res chain seq x y z
N MET A 1 -12.85 -4.20 -7.80
CA MET A 1 -13.33 -3.06 -6.99
C MET A 1 -12.38 -2.74 -5.84
N GLU A 2 -11.91 -3.73 -5.07
CA GLU A 2 -11.01 -3.46 -3.93
C GLU A 2 -9.65 -2.85 -4.31
N GLU A 3 -9.01 -3.30 -5.39
CA GLU A 3 -7.72 -2.73 -5.83
C GLU A 3 -7.84 -1.24 -6.20
N GLN A 4 -8.91 -0.88 -6.91
CA GLN A 4 -9.19 0.51 -7.27
C GLN A 4 -9.41 1.34 -6.01
N HIS A 5 -10.15 0.81 -5.03
CA HIS A 5 -10.35 1.48 -3.75
C HIS A 5 -9.02 1.78 -3.03
N TYR A 6 -8.11 0.80 -2.94
CA TYR A 6 -6.78 1.04 -2.35
C TYR A 6 -5.97 2.07 -3.13
N THR A 7 -6.00 2.01 -4.46
CA THR A 7 -5.32 2.96 -5.34
C THR A 7 -5.83 4.38 -5.10
N ASP A 8 -7.15 4.56 -5.09
CA ASP A 8 -7.80 5.87 -4.95
C ASP A 8 -7.51 6.50 -3.57
N VAL A 9 -7.61 5.71 -2.50
CA VAL A 9 -7.34 6.18 -1.13
C VAL A 9 -5.87 6.59 -0.97
N LEU A 10 -4.93 5.79 -1.48
CA LEU A 10 -3.49 6.09 -1.38
C LEU A 10 -3.08 7.29 -2.25
N ALA A 11 -3.69 7.45 -3.42
CA ALA A 11 -3.51 8.61 -4.28
C ALA A 11 -4.07 9.89 -3.63
N ALA A 12 -5.24 9.80 -3.00
CA ALA A 12 -5.84 10.89 -2.24
C ALA A 12 -4.95 11.30 -1.07
N LEU A 13 -4.43 10.33 -0.31
CA LEU A 13 -3.49 10.58 0.79
C LEU A 13 -2.23 11.33 0.31
N THR A 14 -1.64 10.88 -0.80
CA THR A 14 -0.47 11.54 -1.40
C THR A 14 -0.77 12.97 -1.81
N THR A 15 -1.97 13.21 -2.34
CA THR A 15 -2.45 14.55 -2.73
C THR A 15 -2.65 15.46 -1.52
N VAL A 16 -3.29 14.97 -0.46
CA VAL A 16 -3.53 15.73 0.78
C VAL A 16 -2.20 16.08 1.45
N GLN A 17 -1.27 15.14 1.56
CA GLN A 17 0.07 15.39 2.10
C GLN A 17 0.79 16.51 1.33
N ALA A 18 0.78 16.44 -0.01
CA ALA A 18 1.42 17.44 -0.85
C ALA A 18 0.81 18.84 -0.65
N ARG A 19 -0.52 18.92 -0.48
CA ARG A 19 -1.22 20.19 -0.25
C ARG A 19 -0.99 20.76 1.14
N VAL A 20 -1.03 19.94 2.18
CA VAL A 20 -0.96 20.37 3.58
C VAL A 20 0.47 20.61 4.03
N VAL A 21 1.40 19.73 3.64
CA VAL A 21 2.80 19.74 4.10
C VAL A 21 3.72 20.41 3.07
N GLY A 22 3.26 20.61 1.83
CA GLY A 22 4.07 21.17 0.73
C GLY A 22 5.10 20.20 0.17
N LYS A 23 5.05 18.92 0.53
CA LYS A 23 5.99 17.88 0.09
C LYS A 23 5.23 16.61 -0.30
N ARG A 24 5.67 15.96 -1.38
CA ARG A 24 5.13 14.65 -1.78
C ARG A 24 5.45 13.61 -0.70
N LEU A 25 4.53 12.67 -0.51
CA LEU A 25 4.73 11.54 0.37
C LEU A 25 5.87 10.67 -0.19
N ASN A 26 6.93 10.47 0.61
CA ASN A 26 8.05 9.61 0.26
C ASN A 26 7.97 8.34 1.11
N VAL A 27 7.68 7.21 0.45
CA VAL A 27 7.43 5.93 1.11
C VAL A 27 8.55 4.96 0.76
N ARG A 28 9.27 4.49 1.78
CA ARG A 28 10.38 3.52 1.62
C ARG A 28 9.98 2.10 1.98
N PHE A 29 9.07 1.95 2.95
CA PHE A 29 8.56 0.65 3.39
C PHE A 29 7.04 0.74 3.50
N VAL A 30 6.35 -0.28 3.01
CA VAL A 30 4.91 -0.46 3.20
C VAL A 30 4.69 -1.82 3.82
N MET A 31 4.00 -1.87 4.95
CA MET A 31 3.49 -3.13 5.49
C MET A 31 2.02 -3.26 5.12
N GLY A 32 1.64 -4.37 4.50
CA GLY A 32 0.25 -4.67 4.18
C GLY A 32 -0.06 -6.13 4.41
N ASP A 33 -1.34 -6.47 4.39
CA ASP A 33 -1.81 -7.83 4.50
C ASP A 33 -1.36 -8.70 3.32
N ALA A 34 -1.49 -10.01 3.48
CA ALA A 34 -1.32 -10.99 2.42
C ALA A 34 -2.53 -10.98 1.46
N ASP A 35 -2.86 -9.80 0.96
CA ASP A 35 -3.93 -9.51 0.00
C ASP A 35 -3.36 -8.91 -1.28
N LYS A 36 -3.84 -9.42 -2.42
CA LYS A 36 -3.35 -9.05 -3.75
C LYS A 36 -3.83 -7.66 -4.16
N ALA A 37 -5.07 -7.29 -3.80
CA ALA A 37 -5.64 -6.01 -4.16
C ALA A 37 -4.92 -4.86 -3.44
N GLN A 38 -4.57 -5.04 -2.16
CA GLN A 38 -3.79 -4.08 -1.40
C GLN A 38 -2.36 -3.94 -1.95
N PHE A 39 -1.69 -5.05 -2.26
CA PHE A 39 -0.36 -5.01 -2.89
C PHE A 39 -0.36 -4.23 -4.20
N ASN A 40 -1.33 -4.51 -5.08
CA ASN A 40 -1.43 -3.83 -6.38
C ASN A 40 -1.75 -2.35 -6.23
N GLY A 41 -2.65 -1.98 -5.32
CA GLY A 41 -2.99 -0.57 -5.06
C GLY A 41 -1.77 0.24 -4.60
N VAL A 42 -0.97 -0.33 -3.69
CA VAL A 42 0.31 0.27 -3.26
C VAL A 42 1.29 0.39 -4.42
N LYS A 43 1.42 -0.66 -5.22
CA LYS A 43 2.30 -0.67 -6.40
C LYS A 43 1.92 0.41 -7.42
N ASN A 44 0.63 0.58 -7.69
CA ASN A 44 0.15 1.56 -8.66
C ASN A 44 0.46 3.00 -8.23
N VAL A 45 0.42 3.30 -6.93
CA VAL A 45 0.66 4.66 -6.42
C VAL A 45 2.15 4.95 -6.19
N PHE A 46 2.91 4.00 -5.64
CA PHE A 46 4.28 4.25 -5.19
C PHE A 46 5.37 3.61 -6.08
N GLY A 47 5.00 2.65 -6.95
CA GLY A 47 5.97 1.90 -7.76
C GLY A 47 6.59 2.65 -8.93
N GLY A 48 6.09 3.85 -9.27
CA GLY A 48 6.61 4.64 -10.39
C GLY A 48 7.81 5.54 -10.06
N GLY A 49 8.17 5.74 -8.79
CA GLY A 49 9.07 6.85 -8.41
C GLY A 49 10.15 6.57 -7.35
N ALA A 50 10.08 5.47 -6.61
CA ALA A 50 11.08 5.15 -5.58
C ALA A 50 11.22 3.63 -5.38
N GLU A 51 12.41 3.18 -4.97
CA GLU A 51 12.59 1.86 -4.36
C GLU A 51 11.79 1.82 -3.05
N TYR A 52 10.52 1.42 -3.15
CA TYR A 52 9.73 1.06 -1.99
C TYR A 52 9.79 -0.46 -1.83
N THR A 53 9.94 -0.92 -0.59
CA THR A 53 9.84 -2.34 -0.26
C THR A 53 8.47 -2.63 0.33
N TYR A 54 7.71 -3.52 -0.31
CA TYR A 54 6.48 -4.05 0.25
C TYR A 54 6.79 -5.23 1.18
N LEU A 55 6.43 -5.09 2.44
CA LEU A 55 6.54 -6.11 3.48
C LEU A 55 5.15 -6.71 3.69
N MET A 56 5.00 -7.99 3.38
CA MET A 56 3.76 -8.71 3.61
C MET A 56 3.66 -9.11 5.09
N SER A 57 2.54 -8.79 5.73
CA SER A 57 2.27 -9.16 7.12
C SER A 57 2.19 -10.68 7.24
N PHE A 58 2.88 -11.24 8.24
CA PHE A 58 2.87 -12.68 8.54
C PHE A 58 1.56 -13.11 9.21
N TYR A 59 0.83 -12.20 9.86
CA TYR A 59 -0.35 -12.56 10.66
C TYR A 59 -1.50 -13.13 9.82
N PRO A 60 -1.90 -12.54 8.67
CA PRO A 60 -2.89 -13.14 7.78
C PRO A 60 -2.45 -14.50 7.22
N VAL A 61 -1.15 -14.69 6.98
CA VAL A 61 -0.59 -15.96 6.50
C VAL A 61 -0.72 -17.04 7.57
N VAL A 62 -0.33 -16.74 8.81
CA VAL A 62 -0.47 -17.66 9.96
C VAL A 62 -1.93 -17.98 10.22
N ALA A 63 -2.84 -17.00 10.11
CA ALA A 63 -4.28 -17.22 10.27
C ALA A 63 -4.82 -18.18 9.20
N LYS A 64 -4.40 -18.04 7.92
CA LYS A 64 -4.77 -18.98 6.85
C LYS A 64 -4.21 -20.38 7.07
N VAL A 65 -2.97 -20.52 7.55
CA VAL A 65 -2.36 -21.82 7.85
C VAL A 65 -3.05 -22.52 9.03
N ARG A 66 -3.51 -21.80 10.05
CA ARG A 66 -4.25 -22.38 11.19
C ARG A 66 -5.63 -22.94 10.82
N LEU A 67 -6.18 -22.53 9.67
CA LEU A 67 -7.49 -22.95 9.18
C LEU A 67 -7.41 -24.04 8.10
N ALA A 68 -6.20 -24.47 7.72
CA ALA A 68 -5.92 -25.55 6.78
C ALA A 68 -5.60 -26.85 7.53
#